data_AF-A0A8C2WPS1-F1
#
_entry.id   AF-A0A8C2WPS1-F1
#
_cell.length_a   1.000
_cell.length_b   1.000
_cell.length_c   1.000
_cell.angle_alpha   90.00
_cell.angle_beta   90.00
_cell.angle_gamma   90.00
#
_symmetry.space_group_name_H-M   'P 1'
#
loop_
_entity.id
_entity.type
_entity.pdbx_description
1 polymer ?
#
loop_
_entity_poly.entity_id
_entity_poly.type
_entity_poly.pdbx_seq_one_letter_code
_entity_poly.pdbx_strand_id
1 'polypeptide(L)'
;MPKVCYKNNVIHLHKTLSLIKDGRVIGGICFRMFPSQGFTEIVFCAVTSNEQVKGYGTHLMNHLKEYHIKHEILNFLTYADEYAIGYFKKQGFSKDIKVPKAKYVGYIKDYEGATLMGCELNASIPYTEFSVIIKKQKEIIKKLIERKQAQIRKVYPGLSCFKEGVRQIPIENIPGIRETGWKPVGKGKELKDPDQLYSTLKTILQHVKSHPNAWPFMEPVKKTEAPGYYQVIRFPMDLKTMSERLKSRYYTTRKLFMADMQRIFTNCREYNPPESEYYKCANLLEKFFYTKIKEAGLIEK
;
A
#
# COMPACT_ATOMS: atom_id res chain seq x y z
N MET A 1 -22.87 -11.56 29.57
CA MET A 1 -22.59 -10.58 28.49
C MET A 1 -23.52 -9.39 28.67
N PRO A 2 -23.09 -8.15 28.38
CA PRO A 2 -23.98 -6.98 28.38
C PRO A 2 -25.14 -7.17 27.41
N LYS A 3 -26.32 -6.64 27.75
CA LYS A 3 -27.51 -6.66 26.90
C LYS A 3 -27.57 -5.39 26.05
N VAL A 4 -28.04 -5.53 24.82
CA VAL A 4 -28.25 -4.41 23.89
C VAL A 4 -29.74 -4.10 23.82
N CYS A 5 -30.12 -2.84 24.04
CA CYS A 5 -31.52 -2.41 24.05
C CYS A 5 -31.72 -1.19 23.14
N TYR A 6 -32.85 -1.16 22.42
CA TYR A 6 -33.28 -0.01 21.62
C TYR A 6 -34.33 0.78 22.38
N LYS A 7 -34.15 2.10 22.49
CA LYS A 7 -35.16 3.02 23.03
C LYS A 7 -35.48 4.12 22.02
N ASN A 8 -36.78 4.41 21.88
CA ASN A 8 -37.28 5.58 21.18
C ASN A 8 -37.34 6.74 22.17
N ASN A 9 -36.71 7.88 21.85
CA ASN A 9 -36.81 9.09 22.67
C ASN A 9 -37.92 10.00 22.13
N VAL A 10 -38.63 10.68 23.04
CA VAL A 10 -39.87 11.44 22.82
C VAL A 10 -39.64 12.80 22.12
N ILE A 11 -38.50 13.00 21.47
CA ILE A 11 -38.22 14.19 20.66
C ILE A 11 -37.83 13.71 19.26
N HIS A 12 -38.70 14.03 18.31
CA HIS A 12 -38.84 13.49 16.96
C HIS A 12 -37.54 13.00 16.27
N LEU A 13 -37.60 11.77 15.74
CA LEU A 13 -36.68 11.10 14.81
C LEU A 13 -35.37 10.47 15.35
N HIS A 14 -34.99 10.70 16.62
CA HIS A 14 -33.77 10.09 17.19
C HIS A 14 -34.06 8.75 17.87
N LYS A 15 -33.20 7.76 17.61
CA LYS A 15 -33.19 6.44 18.26
C LYS A 15 -31.88 6.25 19.00
N THR A 16 -31.92 5.55 20.13
CA THR A 16 -30.72 5.23 20.90
C THR A 16 -30.56 3.73 21.07
N LEU A 17 -29.39 3.24 20.69
CA LEU A 17 -28.88 1.92 21.03
C LEU A 17 -28.12 2.01 22.35
N SER A 18 -28.56 1.29 23.39
CA SER A 18 -27.92 1.29 24.71
C SER A 18 -27.29 -0.06 25.02
N LEU A 19 -26.10 -0.02 25.63
CA LEU A 19 -25.42 -1.19 26.19
C LEU A 19 -25.62 -1.21 27.70
N ILE A 20 -26.24 -2.28 28.21
CA ILE A 20 -26.60 -2.44 29.61
C ILE A 20 -25.81 -3.61 30.22
N LYS A 21 -25.12 -3.36 31.34
CA LYS A 21 -24.36 -4.35 32.11
C LYS A 21 -24.75 -4.21 33.57
N ASP A 22 -25.14 -5.32 34.20
CA ASP A 22 -25.55 -5.35 35.61
C ASP A 22 -26.64 -4.32 35.96
N GLY A 23 -27.61 -4.16 35.06
CA GLY A 23 -28.72 -3.20 35.18
C GLY A 23 -28.34 -1.73 34.92
N ARG A 24 -27.07 -1.42 34.62
CA ARG A 24 -26.58 -0.06 34.38
C ARG A 24 -26.22 0.17 32.91
N VAL A 25 -26.47 1.38 32.42
CA VAL A 25 -26.05 1.78 31.06
C VAL A 25 -24.55 2.08 31.09
N ILE A 26 -23.79 1.37 30.26
CA ILE A 26 -22.32 1.51 30.16
C ILE A 26 -21.87 2.11 28.82
N GLY A 27 -22.80 2.34 27.90
CA GLY A 27 -22.52 3.00 26.63
C GLY A 27 -23.75 3.08 25.76
N GLY A 28 -23.66 3.83 24.68
CA GLY A 28 -24.73 3.91 23.70
C GLY A 28 -24.36 4.67 22.43
N ILE A 29 -25.19 4.48 21.42
CA ILE A 29 -25.15 5.20 20.15
C ILE A 29 -26.51 5.83 19.89
N CYS A 30 -26.55 7.16 19.81
CA CYS A 30 -27.72 7.90 19.36
C CYS A 30 -27.60 8.16 17.87
N PHE A 31 -28.66 7.87 17.12
CA PHE A 31 -28.67 7.99 15.66
C PHE A 31 -30.04 8.45 15.15
N ARG A 32 -30.03 9.03 13.94
CA ARG A 32 -31.22 9.47 13.22
C ARG A 32 -31.21 8.89 11.82
N MET A 33 -32.27 8.18 11.45
CA MET A 33 -32.40 7.50 10.17
C MET A 33 -33.07 8.43 9.14
N PHE A 34 -32.57 8.42 7.91
CA PHE A 34 -33.15 9.11 6.76
C PHE A 34 -33.42 8.10 5.63
N PRO A 35 -34.49 7.29 5.71
CA PRO A 35 -34.76 6.23 4.74
C PRO A 35 -34.85 6.76 3.31
N SER A 36 -35.52 7.89 3.09
CA SER A 36 -35.68 8.50 1.75
C SER A 36 -34.36 8.95 1.14
N GLN A 37 -33.42 9.42 1.95
CA GLN A 37 -32.08 9.84 1.52
C GLN A 37 -31.09 8.67 1.49
N GLY A 38 -31.44 7.52 2.11
CA GLY A 38 -30.64 6.30 2.12
C GLY A 38 -29.44 6.35 3.06
N PHE A 39 -29.48 7.13 4.14
CA PHE A 39 -28.41 7.19 5.14
C PHE A 39 -28.93 7.32 6.57
N THR A 40 -28.05 7.04 7.53
CA THR A 40 -28.24 7.33 8.96
C THR A 40 -27.15 8.26 9.45
N GLU A 41 -27.55 9.28 10.21
CA GLU A 41 -26.65 10.13 10.98
C GLU A 41 -26.40 9.49 12.36
N ILE A 42 -25.13 9.30 12.72
CA ILE A 42 -24.74 9.00 14.09
C ILE A 42 -24.47 10.34 14.79
N VAL A 43 -25.24 10.61 15.84
CA VAL A 43 -25.21 11.89 16.57
C VAL A 43 -24.30 11.80 17.78
N PHE A 44 -24.42 10.72 18.55
CA PHE A 44 -23.60 10.49 19.73
C PHE A 44 -23.13 9.04 19.78
N CYS A 45 -21.88 8.81 20.15
CA CYS A 45 -21.34 7.48 20.37
C CYS A 45 -20.39 7.53 21.57
N ALA A 46 -20.78 6.91 22.69
CA ALA A 46 -20.01 6.96 23.92
C ALA A 46 -20.04 5.63 24.69
N VAL A 47 -18.94 5.35 25.38
CA VAL A 47 -18.82 4.28 26.37
C VAL A 47 -18.25 4.91 27.64
N THR A 48 -18.77 4.51 28.81
CA THR A 48 -18.32 5.04 30.10
C THR A 48 -16.81 4.83 30.27
N SER A 49 -16.09 5.80 30.81
CA SER A 49 -14.62 5.85 30.80
C SER A 49 -13.97 4.60 31.41
N ASN A 50 -14.56 4.06 32.48
CA ASN A 50 -14.13 2.83 33.15
C ASN A 50 -14.32 1.55 32.32
N GLU A 51 -15.10 1.61 31.24
CA GLU A 51 -15.42 0.49 30.34
C GLU A 51 -14.84 0.70 28.93
N GLN A 52 -14.13 1.81 28.68
CA GLN A 52 -13.44 2.06 27.42
C GLN A 52 -12.30 1.05 27.18
N VAL A 53 -11.89 0.90 25.92
CA VAL A 53 -10.81 -0.02 25.46
C VAL A 53 -11.12 -1.52 25.63
N LYS A 54 -12.23 -1.90 26.27
CA LYS A 54 -12.67 -3.31 26.43
C LYS A 54 -13.45 -3.87 25.23
N GLY A 55 -13.49 -3.16 24.11
CA GLY A 55 -14.17 -3.57 22.89
C GLY A 55 -15.68 -3.29 22.84
N TYR A 56 -16.28 -2.71 23.88
CA TYR A 56 -17.71 -2.39 23.91
C TYR A 56 -18.16 -1.41 22.83
N GLY A 57 -17.31 -0.45 22.46
CA GLY A 57 -17.59 0.45 21.34
C GLY A 57 -17.72 -0.29 20.00
N THR A 58 -16.84 -1.27 19.75
CA THR A 58 -16.93 -2.13 18.55
C THR A 58 -18.19 -3.00 18.62
N HIS A 59 -18.50 -3.55 19.80
CA HIS A 59 -19.69 -4.37 20.00
C HIS A 59 -20.98 -3.59 19.72
N LEU A 60 -21.11 -2.38 20.27
CA LEU A 60 -22.22 -1.46 19.98
C LEU A 60 -22.36 -1.17 18.48
N MET A 61 -21.24 -0.82 17.82
CA MET A 61 -21.23 -0.52 16.40
C MET A 61 -21.64 -1.72 15.53
N ASN A 62 -21.19 -2.94 15.87
CA ASN A 62 -21.57 -4.14 15.14
C ASN A 62 -23.08 -4.39 15.24
N HIS A 63 -23.68 -4.22 16.42
CA HIS A 63 -25.12 -4.31 16.59
C HIS A 63 -25.87 -3.19 15.84
N LEU A 64 -25.33 -1.97 15.82
CA LEU A 64 -25.90 -0.87 15.05
C LEU A 64 -25.92 -1.18 13.55
N LYS A 65 -24.82 -1.71 13.00
CA LYS A 65 -24.71 -2.10 11.59
C LYS A 65 -25.73 -3.17 11.23
N GLU A 66 -25.81 -4.22 12.04
CA GLU A 66 -26.77 -5.31 11.85
C GLU A 66 -28.22 -4.81 11.85
N TYR A 67 -28.55 -3.90 12.76
CA TYR A 67 -29.87 -3.26 12.80
C TYR A 67 -30.17 -2.52 11.50
N HIS A 68 -29.21 -1.76 10.98
CA HIS A 68 -29.41 -0.95 9.78
C HIS A 68 -29.46 -1.76 8.48
N ILE A 69 -28.70 -2.86 8.40
CA ILE A 69 -28.81 -3.83 7.29
C ILE A 69 -30.22 -4.41 7.24
N LYS A 70 -30.81 -4.77 8.39
CA LYS A 70 -32.20 -5.25 8.47
C LYS A 70 -33.26 -4.21 8.08
N HIS A 71 -32.91 -2.93 8.10
CA HIS A 71 -33.78 -1.82 7.71
C HIS A 71 -33.38 -1.23 6.34
N GLU A 72 -32.51 -1.92 5.60
CA GLU A 72 -32.09 -1.54 4.24
C GLU A 72 -31.43 -0.15 4.12
N ILE A 73 -30.84 0.35 5.21
CA ILE A 73 -30.05 1.59 5.21
C ILE A 73 -28.58 1.24 5.36
N LEU A 74 -27.80 1.40 4.29
CA LEU A 74 -26.42 0.93 4.23
C LEU A 74 -25.38 2.04 4.35
N ASN A 75 -25.77 3.30 4.55
CA ASN A 75 -24.83 4.40 4.65
C ASN A 75 -24.92 5.06 6.03
N PHE A 76 -23.78 5.19 6.70
CA PHE A 76 -23.63 5.99 7.92
C PHE A 76 -22.85 7.25 7.63
N LEU A 77 -23.28 8.34 8.24
CA LEU A 77 -22.57 9.62 8.29
C LEU A 77 -22.44 10.06 9.74
N THR A 78 -21.32 10.65 10.10
CA THR A 78 -21.06 11.18 11.44
C THR A 78 -20.09 12.33 11.38
N TYR A 79 -20.26 13.32 12.25
CA TYR A 79 -19.19 14.24 12.59
C TYR A 79 -18.41 13.65 13.77
N ALA A 80 -17.10 13.46 13.58
CA ALA A 80 -16.21 12.91 14.60
C ALA A 80 -15.26 13.99 15.10
N ASP A 81 -15.16 14.13 16.42
CA ASP A 81 -14.09 14.92 17.05
C ASP A 81 -12.71 14.26 16.83
N GLU A 82 -11.64 15.01 17.12
CA GLU A 82 -10.25 14.58 16.93
C GLU A 82 -9.90 13.28 17.67
N TYR A 83 -10.50 13.04 18.83
CA TYR A 83 -10.26 11.84 19.65
C TYR A 83 -11.01 10.61 19.12
N ALA A 84 -12.15 10.82 18.45
CA ALA A 84 -13.01 9.78 17.94
C ALA A 84 -12.64 9.30 16.53
N ILE A 85 -11.90 10.09 15.73
CA ILE A 85 -11.51 9.72 14.35
C ILE A 85 -10.83 8.34 14.30
N GLY A 86 -9.93 8.05 15.25
CA GLY A 86 -9.24 6.76 15.32
C GLY A 86 -10.18 5.59 15.57
N TYR A 87 -11.21 5.79 16.39
CA TYR A 87 -12.27 4.80 16.61
C TYR A 87 -13.09 4.58 15.34
N PHE A 88 -13.60 5.64 14.72
CA PHE A 88 -14.44 5.53 13.52
C PHE A 88 -13.69 4.91 12.33
N LYS A 89 -12.41 5.23 12.13
CA LYS A 89 -11.57 4.54 11.12
C LYS A 89 -11.53 3.02 11.34
N LYS A 90 -11.36 2.57 12.59
CA LYS A 90 -11.37 1.13 12.93
C LYS A 90 -12.74 0.49 12.70
N GLN A 91 -13.81 1.27 12.76
CA GLN A 91 -15.16 0.81 12.44
C GLN A 91 -15.49 0.86 10.94
N GLY A 92 -14.54 1.24 10.07
CA GLY A 92 -14.73 1.28 8.62
C GLY A 92 -15.27 2.61 8.09
N PHE A 93 -15.17 3.69 8.87
CA PHE A 93 -15.47 5.04 8.39
C PHE A 93 -14.25 5.67 7.73
N SER A 94 -14.48 6.49 6.72
CA SER A 94 -13.44 7.24 6.00
C SER A 94 -13.88 8.68 5.75
N LYS A 95 -12.93 9.52 5.33
CA LYS A 95 -13.24 10.87 4.80
C LYS A 95 -13.71 10.82 3.34
N ASP A 96 -13.58 9.67 2.69
CA ASP A 96 -14.02 9.44 1.32
C ASP A 96 -15.48 9.01 1.31
N ILE A 97 -16.38 9.99 1.30
CA ILE A 97 -17.81 9.79 1.44
C ILE A 97 -18.41 9.51 0.07
N LYS A 98 -18.87 8.26 -0.11
CA LYS A 98 -19.51 7.82 -1.36
C LYS A 98 -20.92 8.35 -1.55
N VAL A 99 -21.61 8.74 -0.48
CA VAL A 99 -22.95 9.33 -0.56
C VAL A 99 -22.83 10.71 -1.22
N PRO A 100 -23.60 11.02 -2.28
CA PRO A 100 -23.57 12.35 -2.90
C PRO A 100 -23.96 13.47 -1.91
N LYS A 101 -23.25 14.60 -1.95
CA LYS A 101 -23.49 15.78 -1.09
C LYS A 101 -24.96 16.21 -1.05
N ALA A 102 -25.63 16.24 -2.20
CA ALA A 102 -27.04 16.63 -2.33
C ALA A 102 -28.00 15.78 -1.48
N LYS A 103 -27.61 14.56 -1.08
CA LYS A 103 -28.45 13.68 -0.26
C LYS A 103 -28.40 14.00 1.24
N TYR A 104 -27.34 14.65 1.74
CA TYR A 104 -27.16 14.85 3.19
C TYR A 104 -26.97 16.30 3.61
N VAL A 105 -26.56 17.19 2.71
CA VAL A 105 -26.45 18.63 3.00
C VAL A 105 -27.84 19.18 3.37
N GLY A 106 -27.92 19.89 4.50
CA GLY A 106 -29.17 20.40 5.07
C GLY A 106 -29.93 19.40 5.94
N TYR A 107 -29.58 18.11 5.90
CA TYR A 107 -30.18 17.07 6.75
C TYR A 107 -29.31 16.76 7.97
N ILE A 108 -27.99 16.70 7.79
CA ILE A 108 -27.02 16.43 8.85
C ILE A 108 -26.60 17.73 9.56
N LYS A 109 -26.39 17.69 10.88
CA LYS A 109 -25.89 18.85 11.62
C LYS A 109 -24.39 19.02 11.42
N ASP A 110 -23.96 20.24 11.13
CA ASP A 110 -22.54 20.60 11.09
C ASP A 110 -22.04 20.95 12.51
N TYR A 111 -20.85 20.49 12.85
CA TYR A 111 -20.22 20.71 14.15
C TYR A 111 -18.84 21.30 13.94
N GLU A 112 -18.63 22.51 14.44
CA GLU A 112 -17.35 23.20 14.35
C GLU A 112 -16.23 22.37 15.02
N GLY A 113 -15.08 22.25 14.34
CA GLY A 113 -13.95 21.44 14.80
C GLY A 113 -14.12 19.93 14.63
N ALA A 114 -15.24 19.44 14.09
CA ALA A 114 -15.44 18.02 13.81
C ALA A 114 -15.16 17.67 12.34
N THR A 115 -14.75 16.43 12.10
CA THR A 115 -14.52 15.89 10.77
C THR A 115 -15.73 15.05 10.33
N LEU A 116 -16.34 15.39 9.20
CA LEU A 116 -17.35 14.54 8.57
C LEU A 116 -16.72 13.23 8.07
N MET A 117 -17.30 12.10 8.45
CA MET A 117 -16.87 10.77 8.05
C MET A 117 -18.05 9.92 7.59
N GLY A 118 -17.84 9.04 6.62
CA GLY A 118 -18.84 8.13 6.07
C GLY A 118 -18.44 6.66 6.13
N CYS A 119 -19.42 5.77 6.28
CA CYS A 119 -19.24 4.32 6.23
C CYS A 119 -20.33 3.67 5.38
N GLU A 120 -19.93 2.88 4.39
CA GLU A 120 -20.83 2.05 3.59
C GLU A 120 -20.81 0.62 4.14
N LEU A 121 -21.99 0.11 4.47
CA LEU A 121 -22.20 -1.23 5.01
C LEU A 121 -22.30 -2.25 3.89
N ASN A 122 -21.71 -3.42 4.12
CA ASN A 122 -21.86 -4.56 3.23
C ASN A 122 -22.90 -5.52 3.84
N ALA A 123 -24.04 -5.66 3.16
CA ALA A 123 -25.15 -6.49 3.63
C ALA A 123 -24.82 -7.99 3.76
N SER A 124 -23.76 -8.47 3.09
CA SER A 124 -23.31 -9.87 3.17
C SER A 124 -22.44 -10.16 4.38
N ILE A 125 -22.07 -9.15 5.18
CA ILE A 125 -21.21 -9.33 6.36
C ILE A 125 -22.07 -9.41 7.62
N PRO A 126 -22.06 -10.55 8.36
CA PRO A 126 -22.69 -10.63 9.68
C PRO A 126 -21.78 -9.97 10.73
N TYR A 127 -22.02 -8.69 11.02
CA TYR A 127 -21.08 -7.87 11.80
C TYR A 127 -20.94 -8.32 13.26
N THR A 128 -21.99 -8.88 13.85
CA THR A 128 -21.98 -9.40 15.23
C THR A 128 -21.13 -10.66 15.38
N GLU A 129 -21.04 -11.48 14.31
CA GLU A 129 -20.25 -12.72 14.28
C GLU A 129 -18.89 -12.56 13.60
N PHE A 130 -18.60 -11.35 13.10
CA PHE A 130 -17.44 -11.07 12.27
C PHE A 130 -16.12 -11.57 12.89
N SER A 131 -15.87 -11.28 14.17
CA SER A 131 -14.65 -11.71 14.86
C SER A 131 -14.51 -13.24 14.92
N VAL A 132 -15.62 -13.96 15.12
CA VAL A 132 -15.64 -15.43 15.17
C VAL A 132 -15.35 -16.00 13.78
N ILE A 133 -15.96 -15.45 12.74
CA ILE A 133 -15.76 -15.86 11.35
C ILE A 133 -14.30 -15.64 10.93
N ILE A 134 -13.75 -14.45 11.16
CA ILE A 134 -12.35 -14.15 10.84
C ILE A 134 -11.39 -15.10 11.58
N LYS A 135 -11.67 -15.42 12.85
CA LYS A 135 -10.86 -16.39 13.61
C LYS A 135 -10.88 -17.78 12.96
N LYS A 136 -12.07 -18.29 12.62
CA LYS A 136 -12.23 -19.58 11.93
C LYS A 136 -11.54 -19.59 10.56
N GLN A 137 -11.71 -18.53 9.77
CA GLN A 137 -11.03 -18.40 8.47
C GLN A 137 -9.50 -18.43 8.61
N LYS A 138 -8.94 -17.71 9.59
CA LYS A 138 -7.50 -17.74 9.88
C LYS A 138 -7.03 -19.14 10.27
N GLU A 139 -7.78 -19.86 11.09
CA GLU A 139 -7.46 -21.23 11.48
C GLU A 139 -7.46 -22.19 10.28
N ILE A 140 -8.43 -22.05 9.37
CA ILE A 140 -8.49 -22.84 8.12
C ILE A 140 -7.27 -22.54 7.25
N ILE A 141 -6.96 -21.27 7.00
CA ILE A 141 -5.79 -20.86 6.20
C ILE A 141 -4.51 -21.41 6.83
N LYS A 142 -4.37 -21.32 8.15
CA LYS A 142 -3.21 -21.88 8.86
C LYS A 142 -3.06 -23.39 8.63
N LYS A 143 -4.14 -24.16 8.76
CA LYS A 143 -4.14 -25.60 8.48
C LYS A 143 -3.81 -25.92 7.03
N LEU A 144 -4.29 -25.11 6.08
CA LEU A 144 -3.94 -25.25 4.66
C LEU A 144 -2.45 -25.00 4.41
N ILE A 145 -1.89 -23.97 5.05
CA ILE A 145 -0.45 -23.66 5.00
C ILE A 145 0.35 -24.81 5.60
N GLU A 146 -0.03 -25.34 6.77
CA GLU A 146 0.64 -26.46 7.44
C GLU A 146 0.66 -27.72 6.56
N ARG A 147 -0.49 -28.08 5.96
CA ARG A 147 -0.58 -29.20 4.99
C ARG A 147 0.34 -28.99 3.79
N LYS A 148 0.41 -27.77 3.26
CA LYS A 148 1.29 -27.43 2.13
C LYS A 148 2.76 -27.38 2.54
N GLN A 149 3.08 -26.92 3.75
CA GLN A 149 4.44 -26.89 4.28
C GLN A 149 5.02 -28.30 4.46
N ALA A 150 4.19 -29.29 4.83
CA ALA A 150 4.63 -30.68 4.87
C ALA A 150 5.13 -31.18 3.50
N GLN A 151 4.54 -30.69 2.40
CA GLN A 151 5.00 -30.97 1.04
C GLN A 151 6.25 -30.14 0.67
N ILE A 152 6.33 -28.88 1.11
CA ILE A 152 7.42 -27.95 0.79
C ILE A 152 8.72 -28.30 1.54
N ARG A 153 8.65 -28.89 2.74
CA ARG A 153 9.83 -29.30 3.53
C ARG A 153 10.57 -30.51 2.95
N LYS A 154 10.24 -30.97 1.75
CA LYS A 154 11.00 -31.98 1.03
C LYS A 154 12.44 -31.49 0.83
N VAL A 155 13.38 -32.08 1.56
CA VAL A 155 14.81 -31.80 1.40
C VAL A 155 15.31 -32.58 0.20
N TYR A 156 15.81 -31.88 -0.81
CA TYR A 156 16.42 -32.50 -1.99
C TYR A 156 17.91 -32.77 -1.72
N PRO A 157 18.46 -33.88 -2.24
CA PRO A 157 19.90 -34.10 -2.17
C PRO A 157 20.67 -32.97 -2.87
N GLY A 158 21.91 -32.73 -2.42
CA GLY A 158 22.80 -31.76 -3.06
C GLY A 158 23.09 -32.12 -4.51
N LEU A 159 23.28 -31.11 -5.36
CA LEU A 159 23.54 -31.28 -6.78
C LEU A 159 24.92 -31.93 -7.01
N SER A 160 24.96 -33.10 -7.65
CA SER A 160 26.19 -33.87 -7.87
C SER A 160 27.00 -33.41 -9.09
N CYS A 161 26.36 -32.80 -10.08
CA CYS A 161 26.97 -32.39 -11.36
C CYS A 161 28.18 -31.44 -11.22
N PHE A 162 28.27 -30.68 -10.14
CA PHE A 162 29.43 -29.81 -9.88
C PHE A 162 30.72 -30.58 -9.54
N LYS A 163 30.60 -31.82 -9.07
CA LYS A 163 31.76 -32.70 -8.83
C LYS A 163 32.41 -33.16 -10.14
N GLU A 164 31.66 -33.16 -11.24
CA GLU A 164 32.11 -33.55 -12.58
C GLU A 164 32.70 -32.35 -13.37
N GLY A 165 32.95 -31.22 -12.70
CA GLY A 165 33.57 -30.03 -13.31
C GLY A 165 32.59 -29.07 -13.98
N VAL A 166 31.29 -29.37 -14.00
CA VAL A 166 30.25 -28.43 -14.45
C VAL A 166 30.21 -27.23 -13.50
N ARG A 167 30.31 -26.00 -14.02
CA ARG A 167 30.29 -24.77 -13.20
C ARG A 167 28.93 -24.08 -13.14
N GLN A 168 28.00 -24.44 -14.03
CA GLN A 168 26.70 -23.77 -14.18
C GLN A 168 25.66 -24.79 -14.62
N ILE A 169 24.44 -24.70 -14.08
CA ILE A 169 23.29 -25.45 -14.58
C ILE A 169 22.10 -24.51 -14.81
N PRO A 170 21.26 -24.78 -15.81
CA PRO A 170 19.98 -24.10 -15.95
C PRO A 170 19.10 -24.29 -14.70
N ILE A 171 18.38 -23.23 -14.32
CA ILE A 171 17.55 -23.19 -13.09
C ILE A 171 16.44 -24.25 -13.14
N GLU A 172 15.91 -24.51 -14.33
CA GLU A 172 14.93 -25.55 -14.64
C GLU A 172 15.41 -26.98 -14.36
N ASN A 173 16.73 -27.20 -14.27
CA ASN A 173 17.31 -28.50 -13.96
C ASN A 173 17.47 -28.74 -12.45
N ILE A 174 17.16 -27.76 -11.60
CA ILE A 174 17.16 -27.92 -10.15
C ILE A 174 15.91 -28.74 -9.76
N PRO A 175 16.03 -29.93 -9.14
CA PRO A 175 14.91 -30.84 -8.88
C PRO A 175 13.71 -30.17 -8.17
N GLY A 176 13.98 -29.38 -7.12
CA GLY A 176 12.94 -28.66 -6.40
C GLY A 176 12.25 -27.56 -7.21
N ILE A 177 12.92 -26.96 -8.19
CA ILE A 177 12.33 -25.94 -9.07
C ILE A 177 11.50 -26.62 -10.16
N ARG A 178 12.03 -27.69 -10.76
CA ARG A 178 11.34 -28.48 -11.79
C ARG A 178 10.00 -29.03 -11.28
N GLU A 179 9.98 -29.56 -10.06
CA GLU A 179 8.77 -30.13 -9.46
C GLU A 179 7.69 -29.08 -9.12
N THR A 180 8.06 -27.81 -8.93
CA THR A 180 7.07 -26.74 -8.67
C THR A 180 6.29 -26.32 -9.92
N GLY A 181 6.62 -26.88 -11.09
CA GLY A 181 6.08 -26.42 -12.37
C GLY A 181 6.53 -25.00 -12.70
N TRP A 182 7.64 -24.54 -12.09
CA TRP A 182 8.23 -23.25 -12.39
C TRP A 182 8.57 -23.20 -13.86
N LYS A 183 7.89 -22.31 -14.57
CA LYS A 183 8.31 -21.87 -15.89
C LYS A 183 9.16 -20.64 -15.68
N PRO A 184 10.22 -20.42 -16.48
CA PRO A 184 10.85 -19.11 -16.54
C PRO A 184 9.73 -18.11 -16.76
N VAL A 185 9.61 -17.15 -15.83
CA VAL A 185 8.59 -16.10 -15.93
C VAL A 185 8.79 -15.48 -17.30
N GLY A 186 7.83 -15.71 -18.20
CA GLY A 186 7.86 -15.16 -19.54
C GLY A 186 8.14 -13.68 -19.38
N LYS A 187 9.28 -13.23 -19.91
CA LYS A 187 9.76 -11.86 -19.92
C LYS A 187 8.56 -10.90 -20.00
N GLY A 188 8.17 -10.32 -18.87
CA GLY A 188 6.97 -9.47 -18.80
C GLY A 188 7.16 -8.32 -19.76
N LYS A 189 6.45 -8.32 -20.90
CA LYS A 189 6.62 -7.39 -22.03
C LYS A 189 8.03 -6.77 -22.08
N GLU A 190 9.08 -7.59 -22.11
CA GLU A 190 10.34 -7.08 -22.63
C GLU A 190 10.04 -6.74 -24.09
N LEU A 191 10.44 -5.54 -24.53
CA LEU A 191 10.52 -5.22 -25.95
C LEU A 191 11.18 -6.43 -26.62
N LYS A 192 10.40 -7.20 -27.40
CA LYS A 192 10.82 -8.52 -27.89
C LYS A 192 12.04 -8.43 -28.82
N ASP A 193 12.36 -7.22 -29.25
CA ASP A 193 13.47 -6.91 -30.12
C ASP A 193 14.60 -6.20 -29.32
N PRO A 194 15.78 -6.86 -29.17
CA PRO A 194 16.98 -6.26 -28.59
C PRO A 194 17.40 -4.94 -29.25
N ASP A 195 17.13 -4.75 -30.54
CA ASP A 195 17.44 -3.52 -31.26
C ASP A 195 16.46 -2.39 -30.93
N GLN A 196 15.18 -2.73 -30.73
CA GLN A 196 14.19 -1.77 -30.22
C GLN A 196 14.51 -1.32 -28.79
N LEU A 197 14.90 -2.24 -27.91
CA LEU A 197 15.36 -1.90 -26.56
C LEU A 197 16.59 -0.99 -26.61
N TYR A 198 17.61 -1.37 -27.38
CA TYR A 198 18.82 -0.57 -27.56
C TYR A 198 18.50 0.85 -28.04
N SER A 199 17.66 0.98 -29.06
CA SER A 199 17.24 2.27 -29.61
C SER A 199 16.50 3.12 -28.57
N THR A 200 15.61 2.50 -27.79
CA THR A 200 14.88 3.16 -26.71
C THR A 200 15.82 3.67 -25.62
N LEU A 201 16.73 2.81 -25.13
CA LEU A 201 17.71 3.19 -24.10
C LEU A 201 18.67 4.27 -24.61
N LYS A 202 19.06 4.22 -25.88
CA LYS A 202 19.89 5.25 -26.54
C LYS A 202 19.21 6.61 -26.52
N THR A 203 17.94 6.67 -26.91
CA THR A 203 17.15 7.91 -26.88
C THR A 203 17.02 8.46 -25.45
N ILE A 204 16.74 7.60 -24.47
CA ILE A 204 16.65 8.02 -23.06
C ILE A 204 18.00 8.57 -22.57
N LEU A 205 19.09 7.87 -22.85
CA LEU A 205 20.42 8.32 -22.45
C LEU A 205 20.81 9.66 -23.10
N GLN A 206 20.44 9.87 -24.36
CA GLN A 206 20.63 11.16 -25.04
C GLN A 206 19.86 12.28 -24.35
N HIS A 207 18.58 12.08 -24.02
CA HIS A 207 17.78 13.07 -23.30
C HIS A 207 18.33 13.38 -21.90
N VAL A 208 18.81 12.36 -21.19
CA VAL A 208 19.43 12.56 -19.87
C VAL A 208 20.71 13.40 -20.02
N LYS A 209 21.57 13.08 -21.00
CA LYS A 209 22.82 13.83 -21.24
C LYS A 209 22.57 15.28 -21.69
N SER A 210 21.46 15.56 -22.37
CA SER A 210 21.11 16.93 -22.80
C SER A 210 20.40 17.75 -21.71
N HIS A 211 20.10 17.17 -20.55
CA HIS A 211 19.43 17.88 -19.48
C HIS A 211 20.38 18.90 -18.83
N PRO A 212 19.95 20.14 -18.50
CA PRO A 212 20.83 21.17 -17.93
C PRO A 212 21.58 20.73 -16.67
N ASN A 213 20.95 19.90 -15.83
CA ASN A 213 21.54 19.38 -14.59
C ASN A 213 22.37 18.09 -14.77
N ALA A 214 22.72 17.71 -16.00
CA ALA A 214 23.50 16.50 -16.26
C ALA A 214 25.02 16.70 -16.16
N TRP A 215 25.48 17.96 -16.16
CA TRP A 215 26.89 18.31 -16.20
C TRP A 215 27.78 17.60 -15.15
N PRO A 216 27.35 17.33 -13.89
CA PRO A 216 28.21 16.65 -12.93
C PRO A 216 28.44 15.18 -13.22
N PHE A 217 27.57 14.57 -14.04
CA PHE A 217 27.50 13.13 -14.26
C PHE A 217 28.04 12.71 -15.63
N MET A 218 28.55 13.65 -16.42
CA MET A 218 28.94 13.42 -17.82
C MET A 218 30.16 12.50 -17.95
N GLU A 219 31.07 12.56 -17.00
CA GLU A 219 32.35 11.84 -17.00
C GLU A 219 32.62 11.20 -15.62
N PRO A 220 33.52 10.20 -15.54
CA PRO A 220 33.95 9.65 -14.26
C PRO A 220 34.53 10.74 -13.35
N VAL A 221 34.14 10.72 -12.06
CA VAL A 221 34.63 11.69 -11.06
C VAL A 221 36.14 11.60 -10.91
N LYS A 222 36.87 12.71 -11.12
CA LYS A 222 38.33 12.70 -10.97
C LYS A 222 38.73 12.82 -9.50
N LYS A 223 39.78 12.09 -9.11
CA LYS A 223 40.35 12.15 -7.74
C LYS A 223 40.77 13.56 -7.31
N THR A 224 41.19 14.38 -8.27
CA THR A 224 41.60 15.77 -8.04
C THR A 224 40.43 16.71 -7.75
N GLU A 225 39.24 16.37 -8.23
CA GLU A 225 38.02 17.19 -8.10
C GLU A 225 37.21 16.77 -6.87
N ALA A 226 37.33 15.50 -6.43
CA ALA A 226 36.61 14.95 -5.28
C ALA A 226 37.55 14.13 -4.37
N PRO A 227 38.18 14.78 -3.37
CA PRO A 227 39.06 14.12 -2.41
C PRO A 227 38.34 12.99 -1.65
N GLY A 228 38.97 11.82 -1.56
CA GLY A 228 38.41 10.67 -0.84
C GLY A 228 37.22 9.98 -1.52
N TYR A 229 36.78 10.42 -2.70
CA TYR A 229 35.58 9.89 -3.37
C TYR A 229 35.56 8.37 -3.49
N TYR A 230 36.66 7.77 -3.95
CA TYR A 230 36.77 6.31 -4.12
C TYR A 230 36.96 5.53 -2.82
N GLN A 231 37.13 6.20 -1.68
CA GLN A 231 37.12 5.57 -0.36
C GLN A 231 35.69 5.46 0.19
N VAL A 232 34.84 6.43 -0.16
CA VAL A 232 33.43 6.47 0.23
C VAL A 232 32.57 5.66 -0.77
N ILE A 233 32.76 5.91 -2.07
CA ILE A 233 31.93 5.34 -3.13
C ILE A 233 32.55 4.07 -3.69
N ARG A 234 31.95 2.93 -3.33
CA ARG A 234 32.42 1.58 -3.71
C ARG A 234 32.26 1.26 -5.20
N PHE A 235 31.21 1.76 -5.85
CA PHE A 235 30.89 1.45 -7.23
C PHE A 235 30.60 2.74 -8.03
N PRO A 236 31.63 3.47 -8.48
CA PRO A 236 31.46 4.67 -9.30
C PRO A 236 30.69 4.38 -10.60
N MET A 237 29.89 5.35 -11.06
CA MET A 237 29.16 5.30 -12.32
C MET A 237 28.95 6.71 -12.86
N ASP A 238 28.88 6.85 -14.18
CA ASP A 238 28.74 8.11 -14.91
C ASP A 238 28.14 7.86 -16.31
N LEU A 239 27.67 8.93 -16.97
CA LEU A 239 26.95 8.86 -18.23
C LEU A 239 27.83 8.48 -19.43
N LYS A 240 29.15 8.70 -19.37
CA LYS A 240 30.09 8.21 -20.39
C LYS A 240 30.28 6.71 -20.28
N THR A 241 30.54 6.19 -19.08
CA THR A 241 30.61 4.75 -18.82
C THR A 241 29.31 4.06 -19.25
N MET A 242 28.15 4.66 -18.97
CA MET A 242 26.86 4.16 -19.46
C MET A 242 26.74 4.22 -20.99
N SER A 243 27.28 5.26 -21.63
CA SER A 243 27.29 5.36 -23.11
C SER A 243 28.13 4.24 -23.73
N GLU A 244 29.27 3.89 -23.14
CA GLU A 244 30.15 2.81 -23.57
C GLU A 244 29.49 1.44 -23.36
N ARG A 245 28.89 1.21 -22.19
CA ARG A 245 28.13 -0.01 -21.88
C ARG A 245 26.94 -0.20 -22.83
N LEU A 246 26.24 0.89 -23.17
CA LEU A 246 25.16 0.80 -24.13
C LEU A 246 25.68 0.37 -25.49
N LYS A 247 26.73 1.03 -26.02
CA LYS A 247 27.37 0.69 -27.30
C LYS A 247 27.84 -0.77 -27.35
N SER A 248 28.35 -1.31 -26.25
CA SER A 248 28.80 -2.71 -26.15
C SER A 248 27.67 -3.73 -25.93
N ARG A 249 26.39 -3.32 -26.05
CA ARG A 249 25.20 -4.16 -25.84
C ARG A 249 25.10 -4.77 -24.43
N TYR A 250 25.72 -4.15 -23.43
CA TYR A 250 25.68 -4.61 -22.04
C TYR A 250 24.26 -4.59 -21.44
N TYR A 251 23.44 -3.61 -21.82
CA TYR A 251 22.07 -3.46 -21.30
C TYR A 251 21.08 -4.36 -22.02
N THR A 252 21.20 -5.67 -21.78
CA THR A 252 20.29 -6.70 -22.33
C THR A 252 18.90 -6.66 -21.72
N THR A 253 18.74 -5.96 -20.59
CA THR A 253 17.45 -5.70 -19.95
C THR A 253 17.38 -4.25 -19.47
N ARG A 254 16.16 -3.68 -19.44
CA ARG A 254 15.93 -2.33 -18.89
C ARG A 254 16.41 -2.17 -17.44
N LYS A 255 16.36 -3.25 -16.65
CA LYS A 255 16.75 -3.26 -15.23
C LYS A 255 18.23 -2.94 -15.04
N LEU A 256 19.11 -3.44 -15.92
CA LEU A 256 20.54 -3.16 -15.86
C LEU A 256 20.82 -1.66 -16.10
N PHE A 257 20.13 -1.05 -17.07
CA PHE A 257 20.25 0.37 -17.36
C PHE A 257 19.75 1.23 -16.19
N MET A 258 18.58 0.89 -15.63
CA MET A 258 18.02 1.59 -14.47
C MET A 258 18.93 1.49 -13.24
N ALA A 259 19.57 0.35 -13.01
CA ALA A 259 20.48 0.17 -11.89
C ALA A 259 21.72 1.07 -11.99
N ASP A 260 22.28 1.26 -13.19
CA ASP A 260 23.40 2.17 -13.41
C ASP A 260 22.98 3.63 -13.26
N MET A 261 21.82 4.03 -13.80
CA MET A 261 21.25 5.38 -13.61
C MET A 261 21.02 5.68 -12.12
N GLN A 262 20.40 4.75 -11.39
CA GLN A 262 20.18 4.91 -9.95
C GLN A 262 21.48 5.08 -9.18
N ARG A 263 22.52 4.33 -9.59
CA ARG A 263 23.84 4.38 -8.96
C ARG A 263 24.49 5.75 -9.08
N ILE A 264 24.35 6.43 -10.22
CA ILE A 264 24.82 7.80 -10.41
C ILE A 264 24.21 8.71 -9.33
N PHE A 265 22.89 8.65 -9.15
CA PHE A 265 22.18 9.52 -8.20
C PHE A 265 22.47 9.18 -6.74
N THR A 266 22.50 7.89 -6.39
CA THR A 266 22.79 7.47 -5.01
C THR A 266 24.21 7.82 -4.60
N ASN A 267 25.20 7.56 -5.47
CA ASN A 267 26.59 7.91 -5.19
C ASN A 267 26.76 9.41 -4.99
N CYS A 268 26.09 10.22 -5.82
CA CYS A 268 26.12 11.67 -5.69
C CYS A 268 25.56 12.13 -4.34
N ARG A 269 24.46 11.54 -3.87
CA ARG A 269 23.83 11.89 -2.59
C ARG A 269 24.58 11.34 -1.37
N GLU A 270 25.31 10.25 -1.54
CA GLU A 270 26.14 9.66 -0.49
C GLU A 270 27.41 10.47 -0.26
N TYR A 271 28.03 10.98 -1.33
CA TYR A 271 29.25 11.76 -1.22
C TYR A 271 29.01 13.25 -0.89
N ASN A 272 27.95 13.86 -1.42
CA ASN A 272 27.71 15.30 -1.29
C ASN A 272 26.61 15.61 -0.26
N PRO A 273 26.70 16.73 0.47
CA PRO A 273 25.65 17.14 1.40
C PRO A 273 24.37 17.58 0.67
N PRO A 274 23.18 17.47 1.30
CA PRO A 274 21.88 17.80 0.70
C PRO A 274 21.77 19.21 0.11
N GLU A 275 22.51 20.17 0.68
CA GLU A 275 22.49 21.58 0.31
C GLU A 275 23.29 21.87 -0.97
N SER A 276 24.18 20.96 -1.36
CA SER A 276 25.08 21.11 -2.51
C SER A 276 24.33 21.16 -3.84
N GLU A 277 24.93 21.87 -4.80
CA GLU A 277 24.41 21.93 -6.17
C GLU A 277 24.39 20.55 -6.83
N TYR A 278 25.38 19.71 -6.53
CA TYR A 278 25.46 18.31 -6.99
C TYR A 278 24.26 17.48 -6.53
N TYR A 279 23.90 17.56 -5.25
CA TYR A 279 22.75 16.84 -4.70
C TYR A 279 21.43 17.29 -5.34
N LYS A 280 21.28 18.61 -5.55
CA LYS A 280 20.12 19.18 -6.27
C LYS A 280 20.07 18.69 -7.71
N CYS A 281 21.20 18.65 -8.42
CA CYS A 281 21.30 18.11 -9.77
C CYS A 281 20.87 16.65 -9.83
N ALA A 282 21.32 15.81 -8.89
CA ALA A 282 20.94 14.39 -8.82
C ALA A 282 19.42 14.21 -8.70
N ASN A 283 18.76 14.95 -7.81
CA ASN A 283 17.32 14.84 -7.60
C ASN A 283 16.50 15.28 -8.83
N LEU A 284 16.90 16.39 -9.45
CA LEU A 284 16.21 16.91 -10.63
C LEU A 284 16.39 15.96 -11.82
N LEU A 285 17.60 15.44 -12.03
CA LEU A 285 17.89 14.54 -13.13
C LEU A 285 17.26 13.15 -12.92
N GLU A 286 17.20 12.65 -11.69
CA GLU A 286 16.51 11.40 -11.34
C GLU A 286 15.01 11.49 -11.63
N LYS A 287 14.36 12.59 -11.23
CA LYS A 287 12.95 12.83 -11.54
C LYS A 287 12.70 12.86 -13.05
N PHE A 288 13.53 13.59 -13.79
CA PHE A 288 13.45 13.65 -15.25
C PHE A 288 13.63 12.28 -15.90
N PHE A 289 14.63 11.52 -15.45
CA PHE A 289 14.91 10.16 -15.91
C PHE A 289 13.69 9.23 -15.73
N TYR A 290 13.07 9.24 -14.54
CA TYR A 290 11.88 8.43 -14.29
C TYR A 290 10.69 8.82 -15.17
N THR A 291 10.50 10.11 -15.45
CA THR A 291 9.51 10.57 -16.44
C THR A 291 9.77 9.96 -17.82
N LYS A 292 11.03 9.97 -18.31
CA LYS A 292 11.39 9.38 -19.61
C LYS A 292 11.23 7.86 -19.67
N ILE A 293 11.56 7.16 -18.59
CA ILE A 293 11.36 5.71 -18.48
C ILE A 293 9.86 5.36 -18.48
N LYS A 294 9.02 6.17 -17.83
CA LYS A 294 7.55 6.00 -17.84
C LYS A 294 6.97 6.26 -19.22
N GLU A 295 7.36 7.35 -19.89
CA GLU A 295 6.94 7.69 -21.26
C GLU A 295 7.31 6.58 -22.26
N ALA A 296 8.47 5.95 -22.08
CA ALA A 296 8.92 4.82 -22.90
C ALA A 296 8.23 3.47 -22.59
N GLY A 297 7.29 3.43 -21.64
CA GLY A 297 6.60 2.20 -21.23
C GLY A 297 7.51 1.17 -20.53
N LEU A 298 8.66 1.62 -20.00
CA LEU A 298 9.66 0.76 -19.37
C LEU A 298 9.43 0.57 -17.87
N ILE A 299 8.38 1.15 -17.30
CA ILE A 299 7.87 0.86 -15.95
C ILE A 299 6.33 0.90 -15.99
N GLU A 300 5.67 0.12 -15.16
CA GLU A 300 4.20 0.07 -15.09
C GLU A 300 3.63 1.37 -14.50
N LYS A 301 2.36 1.65 -14.81
CA LYS A 301 1.69 2.92 -14.52
C LYS A 301 1.50 3.20 -13.03
#